data_AF-A0AB34JXW6-F1
#
_entry.id   AF-A0AB34JXW6-F1
#
_cell.length_a   1.000
_cell.length_b   1.000
_cell.length_c   1.000
_cell.angle_alpha   90.00
_cell.angle_beta   90.00
_cell.angle_gamma   90.00
#
_symmetry.space_group_name_H-M   'P 1'
#
loop_
_entity.id
_entity.type
_entity.pdbx_description
1 polymer ?
#
loop_
_entity_poly.entity_id
_entity_poly.type
_entity_poly.pdbx_seq_one_letter_code
_entity_poly.pdbx_strand_id
1 'polypeptide(L)'
;MGALLSCAGSCIGSCAASCACAACSKMCGCSCVSDAKCAHYLYVLIVTLGGAAGLALRYGAVDLNVGFEIGINGISTCHRTNTTSCDGFAYTICSSDNCKGYWAVYRVSFTMAIFFFLMMLMTSCKSKPSAQLHLGFWLAKILSLVGLFVGTLFMPNDVFAGYAWVARVVSPIFTFFMLTMFIDFGYTTNTLFVEKDEAEDVFFGCTNGGNAYKITLVLVTLGLYAGSFAGVAVMYSRFPGGGDCAFNTLAITTTLVFNIVSSLIGLTKIAPHASIFVSGLVTAYTTWMCLSALYAFPLLECNSSLNHSGVWWMVLSCILTGVVIGYIASSINRWTQSTSQIATGGGVGKVSQEDVTVVVDSAPNNEEVQPQAFGFYHLLMLATSLYLAMLLTDWGVSHGDDSTDIEDTRHNVGYASAWLGISFTWACNLLYLWTLIAPRCCPNRDFGVELEPLCDD
;
A
#
# COMPACT_ATOMS: atom_id res chain seq x y z
N MET A 1 -3.61 -5.49 -20.09
CA MET A 1 -3.68 -5.15 -18.65
C MET A 1 -2.38 -5.43 -17.90
N GLY A 2 -1.63 -6.51 -18.20
CA GLY A 2 -0.34 -6.79 -17.54
C GLY A 2 0.83 -5.86 -17.88
N ALA A 3 0.86 -5.24 -19.06
CA ALA A 3 2.01 -4.42 -19.50
C ALA A 3 2.11 -3.05 -18.80
N LEU A 4 0.99 -2.35 -18.55
CA LEU A 4 1.01 -1.02 -17.92
C LEU A 4 1.20 -1.07 -16.40
N LEU A 5 0.62 -2.08 -15.73
CA LEU A 5 0.88 -2.37 -14.31
C LEU A 5 2.30 -2.89 -14.09
N SER A 6 2.82 -3.68 -15.04
CA SER A 6 4.24 -4.06 -15.08
C SER A 6 5.15 -2.85 -15.28
N CYS A 7 4.80 -1.88 -16.12
CA CYS A 7 5.60 -0.66 -16.30
C CYS A 7 5.64 0.20 -15.03
N ALA A 8 4.53 0.41 -14.32
CA ALA A 8 4.54 1.16 -13.06
C ALA A 8 5.36 0.44 -11.96
N GLY A 9 5.18 -0.89 -11.82
CA GLY A 9 5.97 -1.71 -10.90
C GLY A 9 7.45 -1.80 -11.29
N SER A 10 7.77 -1.82 -12.58
CA SER A 10 9.14 -1.85 -13.12
C SER A 10 9.83 -0.49 -13.01
N CYS A 11 9.09 0.62 -13.11
CA CYS A 11 9.64 1.96 -12.87
C CYS A 11 9.97 2.18 -11.40
N ILE A 12 9.08 1.77 -10.48
CA ILE A 12 9.36 1.81 -9.03
C ILE A 12 10.51 0.86 -8.69
N GLY A 13 10.52 -0.35 -9.27
CA GLY A 13 11.60 -1.32 -9.13
C GLY A 13 12.94 -0.81 -9.68
N SER A 14 12.95 -0.11 -10.81
CA SER A 14 14.15 0.46 -11.44
C SER A 14 14.69 1.67 -10.67
N CYS A 15 13.81 2.53 -10.15
CA CYS A 15 14.19 3.64 -9.25
C CYS A 15 14.71 3.12 -7.90
N ALA A 16 14.03 2.14 -7.31
CA ALA A 16 14.48 1.51 -6.06
C ALA A 16 15.78 0.72 -6.25
N ALA A 17 15.96 0.02 -7.38
CA ALA A 17 17.16 -0.73 -7.70
C ALA A 17 18.36 0.18 -8.02
N SER A 18 18.16 1.29 -8.74
CA SER A 18 19.22 2.29 -8.96
C SER A 18 19.64 2.97 -7.66
N CYS A 19 18.68 3.27 -6.77
CA CYS A 19 18.94 3.76 -5.42
C CYS A 19 19.65 2.71 -4.55
N ALA A 20 19.26 1.43 -4.65
CA ALA A 20 19.89 0.33 -3.93
C ALA A 20 21.32 0.06 -4.42
N CYS A 21 21.59 0.12 -5.73
CA CYS A 21 22.93 0.02 -6.29
C CYS A 21 23.83 1.20 -5.85
N ALA A 22 23.27 2.42 -5.77
CA ALA A 22 23.97 3.58 -5.24
C ALA A 22 24.22 3.47 -3.72
N ALA A 23 23.31 2.84 -2.97
CA ALA A 23 23.49 2.56 -1.55
C ALA A 23 24.53 1.45 -1.33
N CYS A 24 24.47 0.35 -2.07
CA CYS A 24 25.38 -0.80 -1.98
C CYS A 24 26.83 -0.45 -2.33
N SER A 25 27.05 0.38 -3.35
CA SER A 25 28.40 0.87 -3.71
C SER A 25 29.03 1.78 -2.65
N LYS A 26 28.21 2.32 -1.74
CA LYS A 26 28.63 3.22 -0.65
C LYS A 26 28.57 2.58 0.75
N MET A 27 28.28 1.27 0.85
CA MET A 27 28.18 0.54 2.13
C MET A 27 29.49 0.43 2.93
N CYS A 28 30.63 0.84 2.38
CA CYS A 28 31.93 0.83 3.09
C CYS A 28 32.19 2.06 3.98
N GLY A 29 31.30 3.08 4.00
CA GLY A 29 31.41 4.24 4.89
C GLY A 29 30.15 4.45 5.73
N CYS A 30 30.28 4.53 7.06
CA CYS A 30 29.15 4.63 8.00
C CYS A 30 28.32 5.94 7.92
N SER A 31 28.65 6.89 7.04
CA SER A 31 28.08 8.25 7.04
C SER A 31 27.45 8.69 5.71
N CYS A 32 27.29 7.82 4.72
CA CYS A 32 26.72 8.24 3.43
C CYS A 32 25.22 8.60 3.56
N VAL A 33 24.92 9.89 3.49
CA VAL A 33 23.56 10.45 3.49
C VAL A 33 22.98 10.36 2.07
N SER A 34 21.87 9.64 1.90
CA SER A 34 21.13 9.60 0.63
C SER A 34 20.21 10.80 0.50
N ASP A 35 19.84 11.15 -0.73
CA ASP A 35 18.73 12.09 -0.97
C ASP A 35 17.43 11.59 -0.31
N ALA A 36 16.54 12.50 0.09
CA ALA A 36 15.28 12.17 0.76
C ALA A 36 14.37 11.29 -0.12
N LYS A 37 14.29 11.56 -1.43
CA LYS A 37 13.51 10.74 -2.35
C LYS A 37 14.09 9.32 -2.45
N CYS A 38 15.41 9.23 -2.57
CA CYS A 38 16.13 7.95 -2.56
C CYS A 38 15.85 7.16 -1.27
N ALA A 39 15.94 7.82 -0.11
CA ALA A 39 15.64 7.20 1.18
C ALA A 39 14.20 6.66 1.24
N HIS A 40 13.21 7.44 0.80
CA HIS A 40 11.81 6.98 0.78
C HIS A 40 11.62 5.74 -0.09
N TYR A 41 12.23 5.69 -1.28
CA TYR A 41 12.13 4.51 -2.14
C TYR A 41 12.86 3.30 -1.57
N LEU A 42 13.96 3.49 -0.82
CA LEU A 42 14.63 2.40 -0.12
C LEU A 42 13.74 1.81 0.98
N TYR A 43 12.99 2.61 1.74
CA TYR A 43 12.02 2.08 2.72
C TYR A 43 10.86 1.34 2.03
N VAL A 44 10.35 1.86 0.91
CA VAL A 44 9.36 1.14 0.09
C VAL A 44 9.91 -0.19 -0.40
N LEU A 45 11.19 -0.24 -0.80
CA LEU A 45 11.86 -1.48 -1.21
C LEU A 45 11.92 -2.48 -0.05
N ILE A 46 12.26 -2.04 1.16
CA ILE A 46 12.29 -2.92 2.33
C ILE A 46 10.90 -3.51 2.59
N VAL A 47 9.84 -2.69 2.55
CA VAL A 47 8.45 -3.13 2.72
C VAL A 47 8.03 -4.13 1.65
N THR A 48 8.34 -3.85 0.38
CA THR A 48 7.96 -4.74 -0.73
C THR A 48 8.73 -6.06 -0.69
N LEU A 49 10.02 -6.05 -0.36
CA LEU A 49 10.81 -7.26 -0.14
C LEU A 49 10.29 -8.07 1.06
N GLY A 50 9.93 -7.41 2.16
CA GLY A 50 9.28 -8.06 3.31
C GLY A 50 7.95 -8.70 2.93
N GLY A 51 7.11 -8.01 2.16
CA GLY A 51 5.86 -8.56 1.66
C GLY A 51 6.06 -9.77 0.73
N ALA A 52 7.03 -9.69 -0.19
CA ALA A 52 7.40 -10.79 -1.08
C ALA A 52 7.94 -12.00 -0.30
N ALA A 53 8.77 -11.76 0.73
CA ALA A 53 9.23 -12.81 1.63
C ALA A 53 8.07 -13.47 2.39
N GLY A 54 7.13 -12.68 2.93
CA GLY A 54 5.92 -13.20 3.56
C GLY A 54 5.07 -14.06 2.61
N LEU A 55 4.91 -13.63 1.37
CA LEU A 55 4.18 -14.39 0.34
C LEU A 55 4.90 -15.70 0.01
N ALA A 56 6.22 -15.67 -0.16
CA ALA A 56 7.05 -16.84 -0.41
C ALA A 56 7.00 -17.83 0.76
N LEU A 57 6.98 -17.35 2.00
CA LEU A 57 6.84 -18.21 3.19
C LEU A 57 5.42 -18.79 3.32
N ARG A 58 4.39 -18.08 2.85
CA ARG A 58 3.01 -18.58 2.89
C ARG A 58 2.73 -19.63 1.81
N TYR A 59 3.22 -19.44 0.59
CA TYR A 59 2.87 -20.28 -0.58
C TYR A 59 4.02 -21.07 -1.20
N GLY A 60 5.27 -20.71 -0.92
CA GLY A 60 6.45 -21.25 -1.60
C GLY A 60 6.94 -22.60 -1.08
N ALA A 61 6.20 -23.27 -0.20
CA ALA A 61 6.64 -24.50 0.50
C ALA A 61 8.01 -24.35 1.18
N VAL A 62 8.38 -23.13 1.58
CA VAL A 62 9.60 -22.83 2.32
C VAL A 62 9.25 -22.75 3.79
N ASP A 63 9.68 -23.75 4.54
CA ASP A 63 9.49 -23.79 5.99
C ASP A 63 10.63 -23.05 6.69
N LEU A 64 10.28 -22.10 7.58
CA LEU A 64 11.24 -21.54 8.53
C LEU A 64 11.57 -22.62 9.56
N ASN A 65 12.56 -23.46 9.25
CA ASN A 65 13.09 -24.46 10.16
C ASN A 65 14.41 -23.94 10.75
N VAL A 66 14.32 -23.26 11.89
CA VAL A 66 15.48 -22.70 12.58
C VAL A 66 15.60 -23.37 13.95
N GLY A 67 16.70 -24.11 14.12
CA GLY A 67 17.16 -24.67 15.38
C GLY A 67 18.66 -24.48 15.52
N PHE A 68 19.14 -24.32 16.74
CA PHE A 68 20.57 -24.33 17.04
C PHE A 68 20.87 -25.47 18.01
N GLU A 69 21.97 -26.18 17.75
CA GLU A 69 22.50 -27.22 18.62
C GLU A 69 23.71 -26.64 19.34
N ILE A 70 23.63 -26.47 20.67
CA ILE A 70 24.81 -26.17 21.47
C ILE A 70 25.42 -27.52 21.87
N GLY A 71 26.43 -27.95 21.13
CA GLY A 71 27.13 -29.21 21.36
C GLY A 71 27.89 -29.20 22.69
N ILE A 72 27.29 -29.74 23.74
CA ILE A 72 28.02 -30.37 24.84
C ILE A 72 27.95 -31.87 24.55
N ASN A 73 29.10 -32.47 24.24
CA ASN A 73 29.25 -33.89 23.87
C ASN A 73 28.38 -34.79 24.76
N GLY A 74 27.30 -35.35 24.21
CA GLY A 74 26.46 -36.23 25.01
C GLY A 74 25.22 -36.80 24.34
N ILE A 75 24.45 -36.04 23.55
CA ILE A 75 23.14 -36.53 23.09
C ILE A 75 22.80 -36.13 21.65
N SER A 76 22.41 -37.16 20.89
CA SER A 76 21.90 -37.16 19.53
C SER A 76 20.46 -36.65 19.38
N THR A 77 20.15 -36.18 18.17
CA THR A 77 18.85 -35.71 17.67
C THR A 77 17.72 -36.74 17.73
N CYS A 78 16.53 -36.34 18.18
CA CYS A 78 15.28 -37.04 17.85
C CYS A 78 14.38 -36.14 17.01
N HIS A 79 14.16 -36.56 15.78
CA HIS A 79 12.99 -36.18 15.01
C HIS A 79 11.80 -36.98 15.57
N ARG A 80 10.67 -36.33 15.92
CA ARG A 80 9.48 -37.06 16.37
C ARG A 80 8.87 -37.82 15.19
N THR A 81 9.36 -39.02 14.96
CA THR A 81 8.68 -40.15 14.30
C THR A 81 8.99 -41.39 15.13
N ASN A 82 8.08 -41.75 16.04
CA ASN A 82 7.99 -43.05 16.73
C ASN A 82 9.27 -43.68 17.31
N THR A 83 10.07 -42.97 18.11
CA THR A 83 10.96 -43.62 19.09
C THR A 83 11.16 -42.73 20.33
N THR A 84 11.14 -43.36 21.50
CA THR A 84 11.17 -42.75 22.84
C THR A 84 12.59 -42.78 23.42
N SER A 85 13.38 -41.70 23.27
CA SER A 85 14.44 -41.28 24.21
C SER A 85 15.33 -40.17 23.63
N CYS A 86 15.33 -38.97 24.22
CA CYS A 86 16.19 -37.84 23.83
C CYS A 86 16.66 -37.11 25.10
N ASP A 87 17.95 -37.21 25.44
CA ASP A 87 18.52 -36.77 26.71
C ASP A 87 19.32 -35.42 26.63
N GLY A 88 18.89 -34.45 25.82
CA GLY A 88 19.60 -33.17 25.65
C GLY A 88 18.67 -31.95 25.58
N PHE A 89 19.13 -30.79 26.04
CA PHE A 89 18.39 -29.51 25.96
C PHE A 89 18.39 -29.00 24.51
N ALA A 90 17.49 -29.54 23.68
CA ALA A 90 17.21 -29.03 22.34
C ALA A 90 16.11 -27.95 22.42
N TYR A 91 16.44 -26.71 22.02
CA TYR A 91 15.44 -25.66 21.86
C TYR A 91 15.08 -25.53 20.38
N THR A 92 13.93 -26.11 20.02
CA THR A 92 13.33 -25.87 18.71
C THR A 92 12.69 -24.48 18.73
N ILE A 93 13.40 -23.49 18.19
CA ILE A 93 12.91 -22.10 18.15
C ILE A 93 11.66 -22.01 17.27
N CYS A 94 11.71 -22.66 16.10
CA CYS A 94 10.78 -22.44 15.02
C CYS A 94 10.78 -23.69 14.12
N SER A 95 9.77 -24.55 14.28
CA SER A 95 9.60 -25.80 13.51
C SER A 95 8.11 -26.13 13.36
N SER A 96 7.78 -26.85 12.29
CA SER A 96 6.42 -27.28 11.95
C SER A 96 5.42 -26.12 11.97
N ASP A 97 4.30 -26.28 12.67
CA ASP A 97 3.10 -25.44 12.58
C ASP A 97 3.28 -24.04 13.20
N ASN A 98 4.35 -23.84 13.98
CA ASN A 98 4.60 -22.57 14.67
C ASN A 98 5.13 -21.45 13.76
N CYS A 99 5.68 -21.80 12.59
CA CYS A 99 6.41 -20.88 11.72
C CYS A 99 6.09 -21.05 10.23
N LYS A 100 4.91 -21.56 9.94
CA LYS A 100 4.40 -21.74 8.58
C LYS A 100 3.12 -20.93 8.36
N GLY A 101 2.74 -20.76 7.10
CA GLY A 101 1.48 -20.11 6.74
C GLY A 101 1.35 -18.71 7.34
N TYR A 102 0.27 -18.46 8.09
CA TYR A 102 -0.05 -17.13 8.63
C TYR A 102 0.96 -16.66 9.69
N TRP A 103 1.47 -17.58 10.51
CA TRP A 103 2.45 -17.26 11.55
C TRP A 103 3.77 -16.74 10.98
N ALA A 104 4.22 -17.28 9.85
CA ALA A 104 5.41 -16.80 9.15
C ALA A 104 5.21 -15.36 8.64
N VAL A 105 4.04 -15.07 8.05
CA VAL A 105 3.67 -13.73 7.57
C VAL A 105 3.65 -12.73 8.73
N TYR A 106 3.04 -13.09 9.87
CA TYR A 106 3.01 -12.21 11.03
C TYR A 106 4.40 -11.89 11.58
N ARG A 107 5.33 -12.85 11.61
CA ARG A 107 6.71 -12.61 12.06
C ARG A 107 7.44 -11.59 11.17
N VAL A 108 7.33 -11.73 9.85
CA VAL A 108 7.92 -10.77 8.89
C VAL A 108 7.28 -9.39 9.03
N SER A 109 5.94 -9.34 9.06
CA SER A 109 5.20 -8.09 9.17
C SER A 109 5.41 -7.38 10.51
N PHE A 110 5.48 -8.13 11.60
CA PHE A 110 5.76 -7.60 12.94
C PHE A 110 7.17 -7.01 13.05
N THR A 111 8.15 -7.65 12.41
CA THR A 111 9.51 -7.11 12.30
C THR A 111 9.49 -5.73 11.65
N MET A 112 8.80 -5.61 10.51
CA MET A 112 8.65 -4.34 9.80
C MET A 112 7.91 -3.31 10.65
N ALA A 113 6.86 -3.70 11.36
CA ALA A 113 6.10 -2.82 12.24
C ALA A 113 6.97 -2.27 13.38
N ILE A 114 7.73 -3.11 14.09
CA ILE A 114 8.63 -2.65 15.15
C ILE A 114 9.71 -1.72 14.56
N PHE A 115 10.31 -2.09 13.44
CA PHE A 115 11.33 -1.27 12.79
C PHE A 115 10.82 0.14 12.48
N PHE A 116 9.66 0.26 11.81
CA PHE A 116 9.08 1.55 11.48
C PHE A 116 8.55 2.31 12.69
N PHE A 117 8.06 1.61 13.71
CA PHE A 117 7.66 2.24 14.97
C PHE A 117 8.88 2.88 15.68
N LEU A 118 10.00 2.17 15.77
CA LEU A 118 11.24 2.72 16.34
C LEU A 118 11.77 3.90 15.50
N MET A 119 11.79 3.75 14.17
CA MET A 119 12.18 4.84 13.27
C MET A 119 11.26 6.05 13.39
N MET A 120 9.95 5.85 13.56
CA MET A 120 8.98 6.92 13.81
C MET A 120 9.35 7.68 15.09
N LEU A 121 9.60 6.99 16.21
CA LEU A 121 9.98 7.64 17.48
C LEU A 121 11.28 8.43 17.35
N MET A 122 12.31 7.83 16.73
CA MET A 122 13.63 8.46 16.57
C MET A 122 13.63 9.65 15.59
N THR A 123 12.70 9.68 14.63
CA THR A 123 12.67 10.71 13.58
C THR A 123 11.51 11.72 13.71
N SER A 124 10.79 11.69 14.84
CA SER A 124 9.69 12.60 15.13
C SER A 124 10.15 14.02 15.43
N CYS A 125 11.38 14.20 15.93
CA CYS A 125 11.94 15.52 16.22
C CYS A 125 12.64 16.12 15.00
N LYS A 126 12.54 17.44 14.82
CA LYS A 126 13.33 18.21 13.84
C LYS A 126 14.75 18.42 14.38
N SER A 127 15.65 17.47 14.15
CA SER A 127 17.04 17.54 14.63
C SER A 127 18.02 16.94 13.60
N LYS A 128 19.29 17.37 13.62
CA LYS A 128 20.35 16.75 12.80
C LYS A 128 20.41 15.22 12.95
N PRO A 129 20.46 14.66 14.18
CA PRO A 129 20.53 13.20 14.32
C PRO A 129 19.28 12.51 13.76
N SER A 130 18.08 13.09 13.92
CA SER A 130 16.84 12.56 13.33
C SER A 130 16.93 12.49 11.80
N ALA A 131 17.38 13.58 11.15
CA ALA A 131 17.54 13.62 9.71
C ALA A 131 18.64 12.67 9.21
N GLN A 132 19.78 12.60 9.91
CA GLN A 132 20.85 11.64 9.59
C GLN A 132 20.40 10.19 9.76
N LEU A 133 19.62 9.88 10.81
CA LEU A 133 19.01 8.56 10.99
C LEU A 133 18.03 8.23 9.87
N HIS A 134 17.21 9.18 9.41
CA HIS A 134 16.30 8.94 8.29
C HIS A 134 17.05 8.68 6.98
N LEU A 135 18.04 9.51 6.65
CA LEU A 135 18.70 9.55 5.34
C LEU A 135 19.93 8.63 5.22
N GLY A 136 20.53 8.22 6.34
CA GLY A 136 21.82 7.51 6.37
C GLY A 136 21.77 6.17 7.10
N PHE A 137 22.93 5.68 7.58
CA PHE A 137 23.03 4.47 8.42
C PHE A 137 22.33 3.21 7.86
N TRP A 138 22.35 3.03 6.54
CA TRP A 138 21.63 1.92 5.87
C TRP A 138 22.09 0.55 6.35
N LEU A 139 23.40 0.32 6.52
CA LEU A 139 23.90 -0.95 7.05
C LEU A 139 23.33 -1.25 8.45
N ALA A 140 23.33 -0.25 9.34
CA ALA A 140 22.78 -0.41 10.69
C ALA A 140 21.27 -0.72 10.65
N LYS A 141 20.51 -0.09 9.74
CA LYS A 141 19.09 -0.38 9.54
C LYS A 141 18.85 -1.81 9.07
N ILE A 142 19.60 -2.28 8.07
CA ILE A 142 19.48 -3.66 7.56
C ILE A 142 19.85 -4.66 8.66
N LEU A 143 20.94 -4.42 9.41
CA LEU A 143 21.31 -5.26 10.55
C LEU A 143 20.23 -5.25 11.64
N SER A 144 19.61 -4.09 11.91
CA SER A 144 18.50 -3.99 12.86
C SER A 144 17.27 -4.78 12.41
N LEU A 145 16.94 -4.77 11.12
CA LEU A 145 15.83 -5.56 10.55
C LEU A 145 16.11 -7.06 10.67
N VAL A 146 17.32 -7.51 10.35
CA VAL A 146 17.72 -8.91 10.52
C VAL A 146 17.67 -9.31 11.99
N GLY A 147 18.21 -8.47 12.89
CA GLY A 147 18.19 -8.72 14.34
C GLY A 147 16.77 -8.79 14.92
N LEU A 148 15.89 -7.87 14.51
CA LEU A 148 14.49 -7.89 14.90
C LEU A 148 13.78 -9.15 14.38
N PHE A 149 14.01 -9.53 13.12
CA PHE A 149 13.43 -10.75 12.54
C PHE A 149 13.88 -12.00 13.29
N VAL A 150 15.18 -12.14 13.55
CA VAL A 150 15.74 -13.22 14.37
C VAL A 150 15.10 -13.22 15.76
N GLY A 151 14.94 -12.04 16.37
CA GLY A 151 14.22 -11.89 17.65
C GLY A 151 12.78 -12.41 17.59
N THR A 152 12.07 -12.20 16.47
CA THR A 152 10.72 -12.74 16.31
C THR A 152 10.67 -14.26 16.33
N LEU A 153 11.73 -14.97 15.93
CA LEU A 153 11.75 -16.43 15.93
C LEU A 153 11.61 -16.99 17.36
N PHE A 154 12.15 -16.30 18.37
CA PHE A 154 12.08 -16.71 19.77
C PHE A 154 10.72 -16.43 20.44
N MET A 155 9.84 -15.66 19.79
CA MET A 155 8.54 -15.28 20.38
C MET A 155 7.47 -16.36 20.15
N PRO A 156 6.60 -16.61 21.14
CA PRO A 156 5.48 -17.54 21.01
C PRO A 156 4.38 -16.97 20.11
N ASN A 157 3.54 -17.86 19.56
CA ASN A 157 2.47 -17.49 18.62
C ASN A 157 1.41 -16.57 19.23
N ASP A 158 1.19 -16.62 20.55
CA ASP A 158 0.24 -15.77 21.25
C ASP A 158 0.53 -14.26 21.08
N VAL A 159 1.81 -13.88 21.01
CA VAL A 159 2.22 -12.50 20.74
C VAL A 159 1.76 -12.07 19.34
N PHE A 160 1.91 -12.95 18.36
CA PHE A 160 1.50 -12.70 16.98
C PHE A 160 -0.03 -12.72 16.83
N ALA A 161 -0.75 -13.51 17.64
CA ALA A 161 -2.21 -13.46 17.69
C ALA A 161 -2.70 -12.09 18.19
N GLY A 162 -2.09 -11.56 19.25
CA GLY A 162 -2.37 -10.20 19.73
C GLY A 162 -2.03 -9.13 18.69
N TYR A 163 -0.87 -9.25 18.03
CA TYR A 163 -0.51 -8.38 16.91
C TYR A 163 -1.52 -8.42 15.76
N ALA A 164 -2.01 -9.61 15.41
CA ALA A 164 -2.99 -9.77 14.34
C ALA A 164 -4.31 -9.05 14.64
N TRP A 165 -4.75 -9.04 15.90
CA TRP A 165 -5.91 -8.23 16.34
C TRP A 165 -5.68 -6.73 16.18
N VAL A 166 -4.50 -6.23 16.57
CA VAL A 166 -4.14 -4.81 16.37
C VAL A 166 -4.13 -4.47 14.89
N ALA A 167 -3.48 -5.30 14.06
CA ALA A 167 -3.43 -5.12 12.62
C ALA A 167 -4.83 -5.13 11.99
N ARG A 168 -5.73 -6.00 12.45
CA ARG A 168 -7.11 -6.09 11.98
C ARG A 168 -7.92 -4.81 12.25
N VAL A 169 -7.66 -4.11 13.35
CA VAL A 169 -8.36 -2.85 13.69
C VAL A 169 -7.75 -1.65 12.95
N VAL A 170 -6.42 -1.60 12.82
CA VAL A 170 -5.73 -0.46 12.17
C VAL A 170 -5.86 -0.50 10.65
N SER A 171 -5.85 -1.69 10.05
CA SER A 171 -5.85 -1.87 8.58
C SER A 171 -7.04 -1.23 7.87
N PRO A 172 -8.30 -1.32 8.37
CA PRO A 172 -9.44 -0.59 7.82
C PRO A 172 -9.23 0.93 7.71
N ILE A 173 -8.67 1.55 8.76
CA ILE A 173 -8.41 3.00 8.80
C ILE A 173 -7.36 3.37 7.76
N PHE A 174 -6.28 2.58 7.69
CA PHE A 174 -5.24 2.80 6.71
C PHE A 174 -5.71 2.54 5.27
N THR A 175 -6.62 1.58 5.07
CA THR A 175 -7.26 1.34 3.77
C THR A 175 -8.00 2.58 3.30
N PHE A 176 -8.78 3.23 4.18
CA PHE A 176 -9.41 4.52 3.86
C PHE A 176 -8.42 5.61 3.45
N PHE A 177 -7.28 5.70 4.13
CA PHE A 177 -6.21 6.61 3.73
C PHE A 177 -5.63 6.25 2.36
N MET A 178 -5.40 4.95 2.07
CA MET A 178 -4.95 4.52 0.75
C MET A 178 -5.94 4.86 -0.37
N LEU A 179 -7.26 4.84 -0.09
CA LEU A 179 -8.28 5.26 -1.05
C LEU A 179 -8.10 6.71 -1.48
N THR A 180 -7.87 7.63 -0.53
CA THR A 180 -7.70 9.05 -0.86
C THR A 180 -6.41 9.28 -1.63
N MET A 181 -5.33 8.59 -1.25
CA MET A 181 -4.04 8.65 -1.95
C MET A 181 -4.13 8.07 -3.36
N PHE A 182 -4.97 7.06 -3.59
CA PHE A 182 -5.20 6.50 -4.92
C PHE A 182 -5.92 7.49 -5.86
N ILE A 183 -6.88 8.26 -5.34
CA ILE A 183 -7.55 9.33 -6.11
C ILE A 183 -6.55 10.45 -6.43
N ASP A 184 -5.74 10.88 -5.45
CA ASP A 184 -4.71 11.91 -5.63
C ASP A 184 -3.64 11.46 -6.64
N PHE A 185 -3.24 10.18 -6.61
CA PHE A 185 -2.40 9.55 -7.63
C PHE A 185 -3.02 9.67 -9.03
N GLY A 186 -4.32 9.42 -9.17
CA GLY A 186 -5.04 9.57 -10.44
C GLY A 186 -4.95 10.98 -11.00
N TYR A 187 -5.27 12.00 -10.18
CA TYR A 187 -5.19 13.40 -10.60
C TYR A 187 -3.76 13.84 -10.91
N THR A 188 -2.79 13.48 -10.06
CA THR A 188 -1.36 13.79 -10.29
C THR A 188 -0.86 13.14 -11.59
N THR A 189 -1.27 11.90 -11.87
CA THR A 189 -0.88 11.23 -13.12
C THR A 189 -1.50 11.92 -14.32
N ASN A 190 -2.76 12.32 -14.24
CA ASN A 190 -3.44 13.06 -15.31
C ASN A 190 -2.70 14.36 -15.64
N THR A 191 -2.40 15.20 -14.63
CA THR A 191 -1.69 16.46 -14.85
C THR A 191 -0.31 16.24 -15.45
N LEU A 192 0.45 15.26 -14.94
CA LEU A 192 1.78 14.92 -15.49
C LEU A 192 1.74 14.47 -16.95
N PHE A 193 0.72 13.72 -17.36
CA PHE A 193 0.59 13.29 -18.77
C PHE A 193 0.17 14.45 -19.67
N VAL A 194 -0.71 15.33 -19.20
CA VAL A 194 -1.14 16.53 -19.94
C VAL A 194 0.03 17.50 -20.11
N GLU A 195 0.78 17.80 -19.04
CA GLU A 195 1.96 18.68 -19.09
C GLU A 195 3.04 18.17 -20.06
N LYS A 196 3.25 16.84 -20.11
CA LYS A 196 4.22 16.24 -21.04
C LYS A 196 3.77 16.32 -22.50
N ASP A 197 2.49 16.11 -22.74
CA ASP A 197 1.88 16.27 -24.07
C ASP A 197 2.07 17.71 -24.56
N GLU A 198 1.76 18.70 -23.72
CA GLU A 198 1.94 20.13 -24.04
C GLU A 198 3.41 20.52 -24.25
N ALA A 199 4.35 19.88 -23.53
CA ALA A 199 5.78 20.16 -23.68
C ALA A 199 6.39 19.59 -24.97
N GLU A 200 5.90 18.43 -25.46
CA GLU A 200 6.38 17.83 -26.71
C GLU A 200 5.97 18.63 -27.96
N ASP A 201 4.92 19.44 -27.87
CA ASP A 201 4.44 20.29 -28.98
C ASP A 201 5.28 21.57 -29.20
N VAL A 202 6.25 21.90 -28.33
CA VAL A 202 6.88 23.25 -28.28
C VAL A 202 8.27 23.35 -28.94
N PHE A 203 8.88 22.27 -29.45
CA PHE A 203 10.22 22.37 -30.08
C PHE A 203 10.18 22.58 -31.61
N PHE A 204 10.19 23.86 -32.02
CA PHE A 204 10.61 24.34 -33.34
C PHE A 204 9.84 23.80 -34.57
N GLY A 205 8.50 23.74 -34.51
CA GLY A 205 7.60 23.81 -35.69
C GLY A 205 7.81 22.78 -36.83
N CYS A 206 8.59 21.73 -36.61
CA CYS A 206 8.96 20.72 -37.61
C CYS A 206 9.09 19.33 -36.97
N THR A 207 8.07 18.89 -36.22
CA THR A 207 7.88 17.49 -35.86
C THR A 207 6.39 17.13 -35.94
N ASN A 208 6.02 16.38 -36.98
CA ASN A 208 4.82 15.54 -36.92
C ASN A 208 5.11 14.42 -35.90
N GLY A 209 4.57 14.45 -34.68
CA GLY A 209 4.80 13.31 -33.77
C GLY A 209 4.32 13.29 -32.31
N GLY A 210 3.66 14.30 -31.74
CA GLY A 210 3.52 14.43 -30.28
C GLY A 210 2.30 13.82 -29.55
N ASN A 211 1.34 13.16 -30.22
CA ASN A 211 0.07 12.76 -29.55
C ASN A 211 0.19 11.53 -28.62
N ALA A 212 1.39 11.04 -28.31
CA ALA A 212 1.56 9.74 -27.66
C ALA A 212 0.98 9.70 -26.24
N TYR A 213 1.19 10.75 -25.44
CA TYR A 213 0.67 10.83 -24.07
C TYR A 213 -0.84 10.99 -24.05
N LYS A 214 -1.39 11.86 -24.89
CA LYS A 214 -2.84 12.00 -25.07
C LYS A 214 -3.51 10.72 -25.56
N ILE A 215 -2.97 10.08 -26.61
CA ILE A 215 -3.50 8.79 -27.11
C ILE A 215 -3.42 7.74 -26.01
N THR A 216 -2.32 7.68 -25.27
CA THR A 216 -2.17 6.76 -24.13
C THR A 216 -3.24 7.01 -23.08
N LEU A 217 -3.46 8.26 -22.68
CA LEU A 217 -4.44 8.63 -21.66
C LEU A 217 -5.87 8.26 -22.10
N VAL A 218 -6.23 8.51 -23.36
CA VAL A 218 -7.53 8.11 -23.93
C VAL A 218 -7.68 6.58 -23.99
N LEU A 219 -6.69 5.86 -24.50
CA LEU A 219 -6.74 4.40 -24.62
C LEU A 219 -6.82 3.72 -23.25
N VAL A 220 -6.07 4.21 -22.27
CA VAL A 220 -6.14 3.71 -20.89
C VAL A 220 -7.51 3.99 -20.29
N THR A 221 -8.06 5.19 -20.49
CA THR A 221 -9.41 5.53 -20.02
C THR A 221 -10.47 4.61 -20.62
N LEU A 222 -10.43 4.39 -21.94
CA LEU A 222 -11.35 3.46 -22.62
C LEU A 222 -11.21 2.04 -22.08
N GLY A 223 -9.97 1.58 -21.87
CA GLY A 223 -9.69 0.27 -21.29
C GLY A 223 -10.22 0.12 -19.86
N LEU A 224 -10.10 1.16 -19.03
CA LEU A 224 -10.62 1.19 -17.67
C LEU A 224 -12.16 1.07 -17.66
N TYR A 225 -12.87 1.85 -18.47
CA TYR A 225 -14.33 1.74 -18.57
C TYR A 225 -14.76 0.39 -19.14
N ALA A 226 -14.16 -0.06 -20.24
CA ALA A 226 -14.50 -1.35 -20.86
C ALA A 226 -14.28 -2.51 -19.88
N GLY A 227 -13.16 -2.53 -19.16
CA GLY A 227 -12.87 -3.51 -18.12
C GLY A 227 -13.86 -3.44 -16.95
N SER A 228 -14.27 -2.24 -16.55
CA SER A 228 -15.24 -2.06 -15.47
C SER A 228 -16.63 -2.55 -15.84
N PHE A 229 -17.13 -2.20 -17.02
CA PHE A 229 -18.43 -2.68 -17.51
C PHE A 229 -18.42 -4.19 -17.73
N ALA A 230 -17.33 -4.75 -18.24
CA ALA A 230 -17.16 -6.20 -18.32
C ALA A 230 -17.17 -6.85 -16.91
N GLY A 231 -16.48 -6.26 -15.94
CA GLY A 231 -16.50 -6.70 -14.54
C GLY A 231 -17.90 -6.68 -13.94
N VAL A 232 -18.68 -5.64 -14.20
CA VAL A 232 -20.09 -5.55 -13.79
C VAL A 232 -20.96 -6.63 -14.44
N ALA A 233 -20.78 -6.88 -15.75
CA ALA A 233 -21.49 -7.95 -16.45
C ALA A 233 -21.13 -9.34 -15.89
N VAL A 234 -19.87 -9.56 -15.54
CA VAL A 234 -19.44 -10.79 -14.84
C VAL A 234 -20.09 -10.88 -13.47
N MET A 235 -20.18 -9.79 -12.71
CA MET A 235 -20.84 -9.80 -11.40
C MET A 235 -22.31 -10.20 -11.50
N TYR A 236 -23.07 -9.62 -12.44
CA TYR A 236 -24.48 -9.99 -12.63
C TYR A 236 -24.68 -11.42 -13.13
N SER A 237 -23.74 -11.97 -13.91
CA SER A 237 -23.85 -13.36 -14.39
C SER A 237 -23.40 -14.40 -13.34
N ARG A 238 -22.46 -14.04 -12.47
CA ARG A 238 -21.84 -14.97 -11.52
C ARG A 238 -22.51 -15.00 -10.15
N PHE A 239 -23.08 -13.88 -9.71
CA PHE A 239 -23.72 -13.71 -8.41
C PHE A 239 -25.23 -13.58 -8.61
N PRO A 240 -26.02 -14.63 -8.27
CA PRO A 240 -27.46 -14.60 -8.45
C PRO A 240 -28.10 -13.53 -7.58
N GLY A 241 -29.17 -12.93 -8.10
CA GLY A 241 -30.04 -12.00 -7.40
C GLY A 241 -31.39 -12.62 -7.05
N GLY A 242 -32.04 -12.09 -6.01
CA GLY A 242 -33.36 -12.54 -5.54
C GLY A 242 -33.30 -13.44 -4.30
N GLY A 243 -34.44 -13.57 -3.61
CA GLY A 243 -34.52 -14.28 -2.34
C GLY A 243 -33.48 -13.77 -1.33
N ASP A 244 -32.75 -14.69 -0.72
CA ASP A 244 -31.71 -14.40 0.27
C ASP A 244 -30.43 -13.77 -0.33
N CYS A 245 -30.27 -13.79 -1.66
CA CYS A 245 -29.14 -13.19 -2.37
C CYS A 245 -29.45 -11.79 -2.95
N ALA A 246 -30.61 -11.19 -2.63
CA ALA A 246 -31.03 -9.89 -3.16
C ALA A 246 -30.00 -8.75 -2.91
N PHE A 247 -29.20 -8.87 -1.85
CA PHE A 247 -28.17 -7.88 -1.53
C PHE A 247 -27.05 -7.81 -2.60
N ASN A 248 -26.73 -8.91 -3.28
CA ASN A 248 -25.74 -8.90 -4.37
C ASN A 248 -26.17 -7.92 -5.47
N THR A 249 -27.43 -7.99 -5.89
CA THR A 249 -28.01 -7.08 -6.88
C THR A 249 -27.95 -5.63 -6.41
N LEU A 250 -28.28 -5.37 -5.13
CA LEU A 250 -28.20 -4.02 -4.56
C LEU A 250 -26.77 -3.48 -4.61
N ALA A 251 -25.80 -4.25 -4.11
CA ALA A 251 -24.40 -3.86 -4.06
C ALA A 251 -23.83 -3.54 -5.46
N ILE A 252 -24.10 -4.39 -6.45
CA ILE A 252 -23.64 -4.20 -7.83
C ILE A 252 -24.32 -2.96 -8.44
N THR A 253 -25.64 -2.86 -8.31
CA THR A 253 -26.43 -1.78 -8.94
C THR A 253 -26.07 -0.42 -8.35
N THR A 254 -25.96 -0.32 -7.03
CA THR A 254 -25.57 0.94 -6.37
C THR A 254 -24.18 1.37 -6.79
N THR A 255 -23.21 0.44 -6.87
CA THR A 255 -21.85 0.75 -7.34
C THR A 255 -21.85 1.23 -8.80
N LEU A 256 -22.60 0.57 -9.67
CA LEU A 256 -22.74 0.97 -11.07
C LEU A 256 -23.35 2.37 -11.21
N VAL A 257 -24.41 2.67 -10.44
CA VAL A 257 -25.06 3.99 -10.46
C VAL A 257 -24.08 5.08 -10.01
N PHE A 258 -23.34 4.88 -8.92
CA PHE A 258 -22.32 5.85 -8.49
C PHE A 258 -21.23 6.08 -9.55
N ASN A 259 -20.76 5.00 -10.19
CA ASN A 259 -19.75 5.10 -11.26
C ASN A 259 -20.28 5.88 -12.46
N ILE A 260 -21.52 5.65 -12.89
CA ILE A 260 -22.15 6.40 -13.99
C ILE A 260 -22.34 7.86 -13.60
N VAL A 261 -22.92 8.14 -12.42
CA VAL A 261 -23.21 9.50 -11.96
C VAL A 261 -21.93 10.34 -11.85
N SER A 262 -20.89 9.81 -11.19
CA SER A 262 -19.61 10.52 -11.05
C SER A 262 -18.92 10.76 -12.41
N SER A 263 -18.99 9.79 -13.33
CA SER A 263 -18.46 9.96 -14.69
C SER A 263 -19.21 11.02 -15.48
N LEU A 264 -20.55 11.05 -15.42
CA LEU A 264 -21.37 12.05 -16.09
C LEU A 264 -21.13 13.46 -15.53
N ILE A 265 -21.06 13.61 -14.20
CA ILE A 265 -20.76 14.90 -13.58
C ILE A 265 -19.41 15.42 -14.07
N GLY A 266 -18.40 14.54 -14.16
CA GLY A 266 -17.08 14.90 -14.68
C GLY A 266 -17.05 15.32 -16.16
N LEU A 267 -18.12 15.08 -16.93
CA LEU A 267 -18.27 15.55 -18.31
C LEU A 267 -19.00 16.90 -18.42
N THR A 268 -19.57 17.39 -17.32
CA THR A 268 -20.35 18.63 -17.30
C THR A 268 -19.53 19.82 -16.84
N LYS A 269 -20.01 21.03 -17.12
CA LYS A 269 -19.48 22.30 -16.57
C LYS A 269 -19.60 22.41 -15.04
N ILE A 270 -20.21 21.42 -14.36
CA ILE A 270 -20.32 21.39 -12.89
C ILE A 270 -18.93 21.18 -12.27
N ALA A 271 -18.11 20.32 -12.87
CA ALA A 271 -16.79 19.96 -12.36
C ALA A 271 -15.73 20.13 -13.48
N PRO A 272 -15.32 21.37 -13.82
CA PRO A 272 -14.36 21.63 -14.89
C PRO A 272 -12.96 21.09 -14.58
N HIS A 273 -12.63 20.89 -13.30
CA HIS A 273 -11.39 20.28 -12.82
C HIS A 273 -11.40 18.75 -12.90
N ALA A 274 -12.54 18.13 -13.23
CA ALA A 274 -12.65 16.69 -13.32
C ALA A 274 -11.88 16.15 -14.52
N SER A 275 -11.29 14.96 -14.36
CA SER A 275 -10.69 14.22 -15.47
C SER A 275 -11.44 12.92 -15.70
N ILE A 276 -11.80 12.67 -16.98
CA ILE A 276 -12.45 11.42 -17.39
C ILE A 276 -11.57 10.19 -17.12
N PHE A 277 -10.24 10.35 -17.17
CA PHE A 277 -9.28 9.31 -16.81
C PHE A 277 -9.41 8.96 -15.32
N VAL A 278 -9.51 9.96 -14.44
CA VAL A 278 -9.65 9.74 -12.99
C VAL A 278 -11.00 9.10 -12.67
N SER A 279 -12.09 9.54 -13.31
CA SER A 279 -13.40 8.86 -13.18
C SER A 279 -13.35 7.41 -13.62
N GLY A 280 -12.64 7.11 -14.72
CA GLY A 280 -12.44 5.73 -15.20
C GLY A 280 -11.60 4.90 -14.24
N LEU A 281 -10.57 5.49 -13.64
CA LEU A 281 -9.70 4.85 -12.64
C LEU A 281 -10.47 4.50 -11.37
N VAL A 282 -11.27 5.45 -10.85
CA VAL A 282 -12.15 5.21 -9.69
C VAL A 282 -13.20 4.17 -10.01
N THR A 283 -13.82 4.23 -11.19
CA THR A 283 -14.82 3.24 -11.65
C THR A 283 -14.23 1.83 -11.67
N ALA A 284 -13.03 1.65 -12.22
CA ALA A 284 -12.36 0.35 -12.24
C ALA A 284 -12.04 -0.17 -10.84
N TYR A 285 -11.56 0.73 -9.97
CA TYR A 285 -11.21 0.38 -8.60
C TYR A 285 -12.44 0.00 -7.76
N THR A 286 -13.53 0.78 -7.82
CA THR A 286 -14.77 0.49 -7.07
C THR A 286 -15.47 -0.76 -7.60
N THR A 287 -15.43 -1.01 -8.91
CA THR A 287 -15.89 -2.27 -9.49
C THR A 287 -15.09 -3.47 -8.97
N TRP A 288 -13.77 -3.34 -8.88
CA TRP A 288 -12.92 -4.40 -8.32
C TRP A 288 -13.15 -4.62 -6.82
N MET A 289 -13.31 -3.55 -6.04
CA MET A 289 -13.64 -3.64 -4.61
C MET A 289 -15.01 -4.27 -4.38
N CYS A 290 -16.02 -3.92 -5.19
CA CYS A 290 -17.33 -4.54 -5.16
C CYS A 290 -17.24 -6.04 -5.43
N LEU A 291 -16.51 -6.43 -6.49
CA LEU A 291 -16.29 -7.85 -6.83
C LEU A 291 -15.59 -8.60 -5.69
N SER A 292 -14.56 -7.99 -5.09
CA SER A 292 -13.82 -8.58 -3.96
C SER A 292 -14.72 -8.77 -2.74
N ALA A 293 -15.61 -7.81 -2.47
CA ALA A 293 -16.59 -7.90 -1.39
C ALA A 293 -17.66 -8.96 -1.67
N LEU A 294 -18.06 -9.16 -2.94
CA LEU A 294 -19.00 -10.21 -3.30
C LEU A 294 -18.41 -11.61 -3.09
N TYR A 295 -17.13 -11.80 -3.41
CA TYR A 295 -16.41 -13.04 -3.13
C TYR A 295 -16.25 -13.33 -1.63
N ALA A 296 -16.37 -12.31 -0.78
CA ALA A 296 -16.33 -12.45 0.67
C ALA A 296 -17.67 -12.88 1.31
N PHE A 297 -18.79 -12.89 0.57
CA PHE A 297 -20.07 -13.34 1.14
C PHE A 297 -20.05 -14.84 1.46
N PRO A 298 -20.46 -15.27 2.67
CA PRO A 298 -20.31 -16.66 3.14
C PRO A 298 -21.42 -17.62 2.67
N LEU A 299 -22.37 -17.18 1.85
CA LEU A 299 -23.47 -18.01 1.39
C LEU A 299 -23.11 -18.72 0.08
N LEU A 300 -22.97 -20.05 0.10
CA LEU A 300 -22.62 -20.86 -1.08
C LEU A 300 -23.62 -20.71 -2.23
N GLU A 301 -24.91 -20.58 -1.89
CA GLU A 301 -25.99 -20.33 -2.85
C GLU A 301 -25.81 -18.99 -3.59
N CYS A 302 -25.31 -17.98 -2.89
CA CYS A 302 -25.07 -16.65 -3.44
C CYS A 302 -23.67 -16.48 -4.05
N ASN A 303 -22.73 -17.36 -3.71
CA ASN A 303 -21.34 -17.29 -4.11
C ASN A 303 -20.76 -18.71 -4.28
N SER A 304 -20.89 -19.29 -5.48
CA SER A 304 -20.31 -20.62 -5.72
C SER A 304 -18.79 -20.61 -5.96
N SER A 305 -18.09 -19.50 -5.67
CA SER A 305 -16.62 -19.41 -5.74
C SER A 305 -15.92 -19.53 -4.39
N LEU A 306 -16.66 -19.83 -3.32
CA LEU A 306 -16.13 -19.99 -1.96
C LEU A 306 -14.92 -20.95 -1.87
N ASN A 307 -14.87 -21.97 -2.73
CA ASN A 307 -13.82 -23.00 -2.70
C ASN A 307 -12.60 -22.72 -3.60
N HIS A 308 -12.60 -21.67 -4.42
CA HIS A 308 -11.46 -21.36 -5.31
C HIS A 308 -10.37 -20.55 -4.59
N SER A 309 -9.08 -20.82 -4.86
CA SER A 309 -7.96 -20.11 -4.22
C SER A 309 -7.87 -18.64 -4.64
N GLY A 310 -7.91 -17.74 -3.66
CA GLY A 310 -7.91 -16.29 -3.86
C GLY A 310 -6.53 -15.65 -4.11
N VAL A 311 -5.52 -16.44 -4.47
CA VAL A 311 -4.12 -15.97 -4.54
C VAL A 311 -3.96 -14.83 -5.54
N TRP A 312 -4.59 -14.94 -6.72
CA TRP A 312 -4.52 -13.91 -7.75
C TRP A 312 -5.12 -12.57 -7.30
N TRP A 313 -6.18 -12.59 -6.50
CA TRP A 313 -6.77 -11.38 -5.94
C TRP A 313 -5.82 -10.67 -4.98
N MET A 314 -5.19 -11.45 -4.10
CA MET A 314 -4.19 -10.92 -3.16
C MET A 314 -2.97 -10.36 -3.90
N VAL A 315 -2.49 -11.00 -4.98
CA VAL A 315 -1.38 -10.48 -5.79
C VAL A 315 -1.73 -9.13 -6.43
N LEU A 316 -2.94 -9.00 -6.98
CA LEU A 316 -3.40 -7.73 -7.54
C LEU A 316 -3.48 -6.62 -6.47
N SER A 317 -3.99 -6.94 -5.28
CA SER A 317 -3.99 -6.01 -4.15
C SER A 317 -2.58 -5.59 -3.76
N CYS A 318 -1.62 -6.52 -3.70
CA CYS A 318 -0.23 -6.23 -3.36
C CYS A 318 0.41 -5.27 -4.38
N ILE A 319 0.14 -5.47 -5.69
CA ILE A 319 0.61 -4.58 -6.74
C ILE A 319 0.04 -3.17 -6.55
N LEU A 320 -1.26 -3.07 -6.30
CA LEU A 320 -1.92 -1.79 -6.08
C LEU A 320 -1.37 -1.07 -4.83
N THR A 321 -1.21 -1.80 -3.73
CA THR A 321 -0.56 -1.30 -2.51
C THR A 321 0.83 -0.78 -2.84
N GLY A 322 1.63 -1.52 -3.62
CA GLY A 322 2.94 -1.11 -4.10
C GLY A 322 2.94 0.22 -4.87
N VAL A 323 1.97 0.41 -5.76
CA VAL A 323 1.79 1.67 -6.51
C VAL A 323 1.46 2.81 -5.55
N VAL A 324 0.52 2.62 -4.62
CA VAL A 324 0.10 3.67 -3.67
C VAL A 324 1.22 4.04 -2.70
N ILE A 325 1.97 3.08 -2.15
CA ILE A 325 3.09 3.39 -1.26
C ILE A 325 4.27 4.03 -2.01
N GLY A 326 4.48 3.67 -3.28
CA GLY A 326 5.43 4.35 -4.16
C GLY A 326 5.01 5.79 -4.42
N TYR A 327 3.72 6.01 -4.66
CA TYR A 327 3.15 7.36 -4.77
C TYR A 327 3.39 8.17 -3.49
N ILE A 328 3.04 7.63 -2.32
CA ILE A 328 3.30 8.25 -1.00
C ILE A 328 4.78 8.64 -0.86
N ALA A 329 5.71 7.74 -1.18
CA ALA A 329 7.15 8.03 -1.12
C ALA A 329 7.57 9.22 -2.01
N SER A 330 6.93 9.37 -3.17
CA SER A 330 7.20 10.46 -4.12
C SER A 330 6.56 11.80 -3.72
N SER A 331 5.42 11.77 -3.03
CA SER A 331 4.55 12.93 -2.78
C SER A 331 4.65 13.49 -1.36
N ILE A 332 5.13 12.71 -0.38
CA ILE A 332 5.15 13.08 1.04
C ILE A 332 5.78 14.45 1.31
N ASN A 333 6.84 14.81 0.58
CA ASN A 333 7.50 16.11 0.72
C ASN A 333 6.57 17.28 0.40
N ARG A 334 5.67 17.12 -0.58
CA ARG A 334 4.67 18.15 -0.93
C ARG A 334 3.68 18.35 0.21
N TRP A 335 3.21 17.26 0.81
CA TRP A 335 2.24 17.29 1.91
C TRP A 335 2.82 17.88 3.19
N THR A 336 4.06 17.53 3.53
CA THR A 336 4.74 18.06 4.71
C THR A 336 5.05 19.56 4.55
N GLN A 337 5.42 20.01 3.35
CA GLN A 337 5.61 21.44 3.07
C GLN A 337 4.30 22.23 3.13
N SER A 338 3.21 21.72 2.53
CA SER A 338 1.89 22.37 2.57
C SER A 338 1.35 22.52 4.00
N THR A 339 1.52 21.48 4.84
CA THR A 339 1.08 21.51 6.25
C THR A 339 1.83 22.55 7.08
N SER A 340 3.12 22.77 6.77
CA SER A 340 3.93 23.77 7.47
C SER A 340 3.46 25.20 7.22
N GLN A 341 2.94 25.50 6.03
CA GLN A 341 2.40 26.82 5.69
C GLN A 341 1.03 27.08 6.33
N ILE A 342 0.20 26.05 6.47
CA ILE A 342 -1.11 26.14 7.14
C ILE A 342 -0.92 26.33 8.65
N ALA A 343 0.02 25.62 9.27
CA ALA A 343 0.31 25.72 10.70
C ALA A 343 0.90 27.09 11.11
N THR A 344 1.60 27.78 10.21
CA THR A 344 2.15 29.11 10.49
C THR A 344 1.16 30.25 10.26
N GLY A 345 -0.01 29.99 9.68
CA GLY A 345 -0.95 31.04 9.26
C GLY A 345 -0.34 31.87 8.12
N GLY A 346 -1.02 31.98 6.99
CA GLY A 346 -0.54 32.75 5.83
C GLY A 346 -0.07 34.15 6.24
N GLY A 347 1.24 34.33 6.33
CA GLY A 347 1.87 35.50 6.92
C GLY A 347 3.37 35.42 6.73
N VAL A 348 3.87 36.28 5.85
CA VAL A 348 5.30 36.48 5.59
C VAL A 348 6.03 36.73 6.91
N GLY A 349 6.89 35.79 7.29
CA GLY A 349 7.72 35.90 8.49
C GLY A 349 8.84 34.88 8.46
N LYS A 350 9.94 35.21 7.77
CA LYS A 350 11.23 34.52 7.94
C LYS A 350 11.69 34.75 9.39
N VAL A 351 11.37 33.82 10.28
CA VAL A 351 12.06 33.73 11.57
C VAL A 351 13.41 33.10 11.29
N SER A 352 14.45 33.92 11.35
CA SER A 352 15.86 33.50 11.36
C SER A 352 16.12 32.69 12.63
N GLN A 353 15.93 31.37 12.55
CA GLN A 353 16.53 30.43 13.48
C GLN A 353 17.82 29.95 12.81
N GLU A 354 18.93 29.98 13.55
CA GLU A 354 20.24 29.56 13.09
C GLU A 354 20.13 28.15 12.50
N ASP A 355 20.14 28.07 11.16
CA ASP A 355 19.64 26.90 10.44
C ASP A 355 20.65 25.76 10.54
N VAL A 356 20.30 24.79 11.34
CA VAL A 356 21.06 23.58 11.58
C VAL A 356 20.83 22.66 10.37
N THR A 357 21.59 22.84 9.29
CA THR A 357 21.45 22.10 8.03
C THR A 357 22.18 20.74 8.04
N VAL A 358 21.67 19.77 7.27
CA VAL A 358 22.34 18.49 7.01
C VAL A 358 22.83 18.49 5.58
N VAL A 359 24.14 18.28 5.38
CA VAL A 359 24.76 18.19 4.05
C VAL A 359 24.44 16.83 3.45
N VAL A 360 23.83 16.82 2.26
CA VAL A 360 23.56 15.61 1.49
C VAL A 360 24.71 15.36 0.52
N ASP A 361 25.57 14.37 0.81
CA ASP A 361 26.76 14.02 0.01
C ASP A 361 26.45 13.50 -1.41
N SER A 362 25.17 13.31 -1.74
CA SER A 362 24.70 12.67 -2.98
C SER A 362 24.07 13.65 -4.00
N ALA A 363 23.89 14.92 -3.65
CA ALA A 363 23.35 15.94 -4.56
C ALA A 363 24.52 16.60 -5.33
N PRO A 364 24.36 16.95 -6.62
CA PRO A 364 25.43 17.51 -7.44
C PRO A 364 26.03 18.84 -6.93
N ASN A 365 25.47 19.44 -5.88
CA ASN A 365 25.90 20.72 -5.30
C ASN A 365 25.96 20.76 -3.75
N ASN A 366 26.11 19.63 -3.03
CA ASN A 366 26.09 19.62 -1.55
C ASN A 366 24.91 20.40 -0.96
N GLU A 367 23.70 20.11 -1.45
CA GLU A 367 22.50 20.85 -1.07
C GLU A 367 22.25 20.70 0.44
N GLU A 368 22.21 21.83 1.14
CA GLU A 368 21.94 21.90 2.57
C GLU A 368 20.44 21.73 2.82
N VAL A 369 20.05 20.57 3.36
CA VAL A 369 18.64 20.28 3.65
C VAL A 369 18.34 20.59 5.11
N GLN A 370 17.32 21.41 5.36
CA GLN A 370 16.83 21.64 6.72
C GLN A 370 16.23 20.35 7.31
N PRO A 371 16.52 20.00 8.57
CA PRO A 371 16.02 18.79 9.21
C PRO A 371 14.49 18.82 9.34
N GLN A 372 13.84 17.90 8.62
CA GLN A 372 12.39 17.72 8.66
C GLN A 372 12.01 16.66 9.71
N ALA A 373 10.77 16.71 10.18
CA ALA A 373 10.21 15.64 10.99
C ALA A 373 9.74 14.52 10.05
N PHE A 374 10.48 13.41 10.01
CA PHE A 374 10.13 12.24 9.18
C PHE A 374 9.23 11.24 9.91
N GLY A 375 8.86 11.53 11.17
CA GLY A 375 7.98 10.67 11.97
C GLY A 375 6.67 10.31 11.27
N PHE A 376 6.03 11.26 10.58
CA PHE A 376 4.79 10.98 9.83
C PHE A 376 4.99 10.00 8.67
N TYR A 377 6.11 10.10 7.95
CA TYR A 377 6.44 9.14 6.90
C TYR A 377 6.58 7.72 7.47
N HIS A 378 7.30 7.57 8.57
CA HIS A 378 7.48 6.28 9.23
C HIS A 378 6.19 5.76 9.88
N LEU A 379 5.27 6.64 10.31
CA LEU A 379 3.92 6.26 10.71
C LEU A 379 3.13 5.63 9.55
N LEU A 380 3.23 6.20 8.34
CA LEU A 380 2.60 5.61 7.14
C LEU A 380 3.22 4.25 6.78
N MET A 381 4.54 4.10 6.93
CA MET A 381 5.23 2.82 6.70
C MET A 381 4.88 1.78 7.77
N LEU A 382 4.73 2.19 9.03
CA LEU A 382 4.20 1.35 10.11
C LEU A 382 2.77 0.87 9.79
N ALA A 383 1.87 1.78 9.42
CA ALA A 383 0.51 1.43 9.03
C ALA A 383 0.49 0.50 7.80
N THR A 384 1.40 0.71 6.85
CA THR A 384 1.59 -0.18 5.70
C THR A 384 1.99 -1.58 6.12
N SER A 385 2.91 -1.73 7.08
CA SER A 385 3.30 -3.05 7.59
C SER A 385 2.11 -3.78 8.24
N LEU A 386 1.33 -3.10 9.09
CA LEU A 386 0.12 -3.66 9.70
C LEU A 386 -0.90 -4.11 8.64
N TYR A 387 -1.08 -3.30 7.59
CA TYR A 387 -1.96 -3.64 6.47
C TYR A 387 -1.44 -4.84 5.66
N LEU A 388 -0.14 -4.92 5.39
CA LEU A 388 0.45 -6.08 4.71
C LEU A 388 0.26 -7.37 5.49
N ALA A 389 0.31 -7.34 6.83
CA ALA A 389 -0.04 -8.50 7.66
C ALA A 389 -1.43 -9.02 7.30
N MET A 390 -2.45 -8.15 7.30
CA MET A 390 -3.83 -8.56 6.98
C MET A 390 -4.00 -8.94 5.53
N LEU A 391 -3.38 -8.20 4.60
CA LEU A 391 -3.48 -8.49 3.18
C LEU A 391 -2.88 -9.88 2.85
N LEU A 392 -1.69 -10.17 3.38
CA LEU A 392 -0.95 -11.40 3.11
C LEU A 392 -1.44 -12.59 3.92
N THR A 393 -2.28 -12.42 4.94
CA THR A 393 -3.00 -13.52 5.61
C THR A 393 -4.45 -13.64 5.15
N ASP A 394 -4.85 -12.89 4.11
CA ASP A 394 -6.23 -12.87 3.61
C ASP A 394 -7.24 -12.58 4.75
N TRP A 395 -6.88 -11.63 5.61
CA TRP A 395 -7.60 -11.21 6.82
C TRP A 395 -7.90 -12.34 7.84
N GLY A 396 -7.32 -13.53 7.63
CA GLY A 396 -7.31 -14.64 8.59
C GLY A 396 -6.61 -14.26 9.88
N VAL A 397 -7.06 -14.82 11.00
CA VAL A 397 -6.34 -14.89 12.28
C VAL A 397 -6.31 -16.36 12.65
N SER A 398 -5.12 -16.98 12.63
CA SER A 398 -4.98 -18.37 13.08
C SER A 398 -5.25 -18.40 14.58
N HIS A 399 -6.30 -19.11 14.98
CA HIS A 399 -6.53 -19.45 16.38
C HIS A 399 -5.71 -20.71 16.65
N GLY A 400 -4.91 -20.70 17.70
CA GLY A 400 -3.89 -21.72 17.98
C GLY A 400 -4.43 -23.09 18.41
N ASP A 401 -5.60 -23.51 17.92
CA ASP A 401 -6.15 -24.83 18.19
C ASP A 401 -6.16 -25.70 16.93
N ASP A 402 -5.90 -26.98 17.20
CA ASP A 402 -5.60 -28.12 16.34
C ASP A 402 -6.75 -28.49 15.37
N SER A 403 -7.17 -27.59 14.48
CA SER A 403 -8.18 -27.92 13.47
C SER A 403 -7.50 -28.43 12.18
N THR A 404 -7.53 -29.75 12.03
CA THR A 404 -7.38 -30.46 10.75
C THR A 404 -8.49 -30.14 9.74
N ASP A 405 -9.37 -29.19 10.05
CA ASP A 405 -10.45 -28.76 9.18
C ASP A 405 -9.96 -27.60 8.30
N ILE A 406 -9.50 -27.98 7.11
CA ILE A 406 -9.21 -27.07 6.00
C ILE A 406 -10.41 -26.15 5.68
N GLU A 407 -11.62 -26.47 6.17
CA GLU A 407 -12.84 -25.67 5.97
C GLU A 407 -12.95 -24.38 6.80
N ASP A 408 -12.19 -24.16 7.88
CA ASP A 408 -12.30 -22.93 8.72
C ASP A 408 -11.20 -21.87 8.41
N THR A 409 -10.41 -22.07 7.35
CA THR A 409 -9.15 -21.32 7.12
C THR A 409 -9.29 -20.01 6.33
N ARG A 410 -10.51 -19.57 5.99
CA ARG A 410 -10.79 -18.36 5.19
C ARG A 410 -11.71 -17.37 5.90
N HIS A 411 -11.18 -16.51 6.76
CA HIS A 411 -11.97 -15.43 7.38
C HIS A 411 -12.14 -14.16 6.51
N ASN A 412 -11.50 -14.08 5.34
CA ASN A 412 -11.95 -13.11 4.31
C ASN A 412 -13.36 -13.45 3.81
N VAL A 413 -13.81 -14.69 3.99
CA VAL A 413 -15.18 -15.11 3.80
C VAL A 413 -15.93 -14.92 5.12
N GLY A 414 -16.96 -14.09 5.08
CA GLY A 414 -17.75 -13.74 6.25
C GLY A 414 -18.42 -12.40 6.08
N TYR A 415 -19.59 -12.24 6.72
CA TYR A 415 -20.36 -11.01 6.59
C TYR A 415 -19.56 -9.75 6.96
N ALA A 416 -18.70 -9.82 7.98
CA ALA A 416 -17.88 -8.67 8.38
C ALA A 416 -16.93 -8.20 7.25
N SER A 417 -16.23 -9.13 6.60
CA SER A 417 -15.32 -8.83 5.48
C SER A 417 -16.08 -8.29 4.27
N ALA A 418 -17.20 -8.94 3.92
CA ALA A 418 -18.07 -8.49 2.83
C ALA A 418 -18.61 -7.07 3.08
N TRP A 419 -19.12 -6.80 4.29
CA TRP A 419 -19.62 -5.48 4.67
C TRP A 419 -18.53 -4.42 4.68
N LEU A 420 -17.33 -4.72 5.18
CA LEU A 420 -16.20 -3.78 5.11
C LEU A 420 -15.86 -3.45 3.65
N GLY A 421 -15.76 -4.45 2.77
CA GLY A 421 -15.48 -4.25 1.35
C GLY A 421 -16.54 -3.40 0.64
N ILE A 422 -17.83 -3.67 0.87
CA ILE A 422 -18.93 -2.86 0.35
C ILE A 422 -18.91 -1.44 0.92
N SER A 423 -18.68 -1.28 2.23
CA SER A 423 -18.60 0.03 2.88
C SER A 423 -17.48 0.88 2.30
N PHE A 424 -16.30 0.29 2.07
CA PHE A 424 -15.19 1.00 1.42
C PHE A 424 -15.51 1.35 -0.03
N THR A 425 -16.21 0.48 -0.75
CA THR A 425 -16.64 0.75 -2.13
C THR A 425 -17.54 1.99 -2.19
N TRP A 426 -18.56 2.04 -1.34
CA TRP A 426 -19.48 3.19 -1.28
C TRP A 426 -18.82 4.44 -0.76
N ALA A 427 -17.96 4.33 0.25
CA ALA A 427 -17.23 5.48 0.76
C ALA A 427 -16.24 6.03 -0.28
N CYS A 428 -15.55 5.19 -1.05
CA CYS A 428 -14.71 5.63 -2.16
C CYS A 428 -15.53 6.41 -3.20
N ASN A 429 -16.70 5.89 -3.59
CA ASN A 429 -17.61 6.55 -4.50
C ASN A 429 -18.12 7.90 -3.97
N LEU A 430 -18.51 7.95 -2.70
CA LEU A 430 -18.98 9.18 -2.05
C LEU A 430 -17.86 10.22 -1.91
N LEU A 431 -16.66 9.80 -1.51
CA LEU A 431 -15.50 10.67 -1.44
C LEU A 431 -15.15 11.24 -2.81
N TYR A 432 -15.12 10.39 -3.85
CA TYR A 432 -14.86 10.85 -5.21
C TYR A 432 -15.94 11.82 -5.70
N LEU A 433 -17.21 11.48 -5.53
CA LEU A 433 -18.33 12.35 -5.88
C LEU A 433 -18.22 13.70 -5.14
N TRP A 434 -17.83 13.68 -3.87
CA TRP A 434 -17.57 14.88 -3.10
C TRP A 434 -16.43 15.72 -3.69
N THR A 435 -15.34 15.12 -4.17
CA THR A 435 -14.26 15.87 -4.84
C THR A 435 -14.72 16.60 -6.11
N LEU A 436 -15.76 16.11 -6.79
CA LEU A 436 -16.33 16.74 -7.99
C LEU A 436 -17.26 17.91 -7.63
N ILE A 437 -18.07 17.75 -6.60
CA ILE A 437 -19.17 18.68 -6.28
C ILE A 437 -18.76 19.73 -5.23
N ALA A 438 -17.84 19.41 -4.33
CA ALA A 438 -17.49 20.28 -3.19
C ALA A 438 -17.09 21.72 -3.58
N PRO A 439 -16.32 21.97 -4.65
CA PRO A 439 -15.99 23.34 -5.07
C PRO A 439 -17.23 24.20 -5.37
N ARG A 440 -18.32 23.60 -5.85
CA ARG A 440 -19.58 24.29 -6.12
C ARG A 440 -20.47 24.41 -4.90
N CYS A 441 -20.51 23.40 -4.03
CA CYS A 441 -21.33 23.45 -2.82
C CYS A 441 -20.73 24.31 -1.70
N CYS A 442 -19.42 24.55 -1.72
CA CYS A 442 -18.70 25.29 -0.68
C CYS A 442 -17.77 26.37 -1.28
N PRO A 443 -18.26 27.34 -2.06
CA PRO A 443 -17.43 28.28 -2.81
C PRO A 443 -16.51 29.15 -1.94
N ASN A 444 -16.83 29.32 -0.66
CA ASN A 444 -16.02 30.07 0.31
C ASN A 444 -14.78 29.30 0.81
N ARG A 445 -14.62 28.03 0.43
CA ARG A 445 -13.46 27.22 0.79
C ARG A 445 -12.51 27.16 -0.40
N ASP A 446 -11.22 27.35 -0.14
CA ASP A 446 -10.20 27.21 -1.16
C ASP A 446 -10.04 25.73 -1.54
N PHE A 447 -10.34 25.43 -2.81
CA PHE A 447 -10.15 24.12 -3.42
C PHE A 447 -9.06 24.13 -4.49
N GLY A 448 -8.38 25.26 -4.71
CA GLY A 448 -7.41 25.42 -5.80
C GLY A 448 -8.02 25.32 -7.20
N VAL A 449 -9.33 25.58 -7.33
CA VAL A 449 -10.08 25.55 -8.59
C VAL A 449 -10.88 26.85 -8.72
N GLU A 450 -10.61 27.62 -9.77
CA GLU A 450 -11.43 28.77 -10.14
C GLU A 450 -12.64 28.28 -10.97
N LEU A 451 -13.84 28.58 -10.50
CA LEU A 451 -15.08 28.15 -11.14
C LEU A 451 -15.76 29.35 -11.78
N GLU A 452 -15.97 29.30 -13.10
CA GLU A 452 -16.85 30.22 -13.79
C GLU A 452 -18.32 30.02 -13.34
N PRO A 453 -19.12 31.10 -13.25
CA PRO A 453 -20.55 31.01 -12.94
C PRO A 453 -21.29 30.20 -14.02
N LEU A 454 -22.26 29.38 -13.60
CA LEU A 454 -23.04 28.52 -14.50
C LEU A 454 -24.06 29.28 -15.35
N CYS A 455 -24.37 30.52 -14.97
CA CYS A 455 -25.28 31.40 -15.68
C CYS A 455 -24.52 32.69 -16.00
N ASP A 456 -24.36 32.98 -17.28
CA ASP A 456 -24.19 34.36 -17.73
C ASP A 456 -25.55 35.04 -17.49
N ASP A 457 -25.57 36.13 -16.71
CA ASP A 457 -26.75 37.00 -16.58
C ASP A 457 -27.09 37.69 -17.92
#